data_AF-A0A915P411-F1
#
_entry.id   AF-A0A915P411-F1
#
_cell.length_a   1.000
_cell.length_b   1.000
_cell.length_c   1.000
_cell.angle_alpha   90.00
_cell.angle_beta   90.00
_cell.angle_gamma   90.00
#
_symmetry.space_group_name_H-M   'P 1'
#
loop_
_entity.id
_entity.type
_entity.pdbx_description
1 polymer ?
#
loop_
_entity_poly.entity_id
_entity_poly.type
_entity_poly.pdbx_seq_one_letter_code
_entity_poly.pdbx_strand_id
1 'polypeptide(L)'
;MTSTEQTSHKILSDKAALIPSFLKTKGLFNQANDKITSDANPVFYLKYNDINVGMPSSEEGFNIINEKITPHECRLRDMTYSAPIYVNVEYTRGNQRVVSKNIVIGRMPIMLRSSRCVLSKLSTEEEMAHASECPYDPGGYFVVRGSEKVGMNFIF
;
A
#
# COMPACT_ATOMS: atom_id res chain seq x y z
N MET A 1 -11.76 -15.94 33.72
CA MET A 1 -10.72 -15.31 32.87
C MET A 1 -10.98 -13.82 32.90
N THR A 2 -9.96 -13.05 33.26
CA THR A 2 -10.03 -11.75 33.92
C THR A 2 -10.26 -10.59 32.95
N SER A 3 -10.93 -9.54 33.42
CA SER A 3 -11.26 -8.28 32.72
C SER A 3 -10.08 -7.55 32.06
N THR A 4 -8.85 -7.95 32.38
CA THR A 4 -7.60 -7.50 31.75
C THR A 4 -7.40 -8.04 30.33
N GLU A 5 -7.78 -9.28 30.01
CA GLU A 5 -7.57 -9.88 28.67
C GLU A 5 -8.51 -9.30 27.60
N GLN A 6 -9.76 -8.99 27.97
CA GLN A 6 -10.71 -8.30 27.09
C GLN A 6 -10.28 -6.86 26.77
N THR A 7 -9.56 -6.21 27.68
CA THR A 7 -9.04 -4.85 27.48
C THR A 7 -7.85 -4.86 26.51
N SER A 8 -6.98 -5.89 26.59
CA SER A 8 -5.85 -6.09 25.67
C SER A 8 -6.28 -6.42 24.23
N HIS A 9 -7.31 -7.26 24.07
CA HIS A 9 -7.88 -7.58 22.76
C HIS A 9 -8.57 -6.39 22.09
N LYS A 10 -9.18 -5.50 22.88
CA LYS A 10 -9.80 -4.25 22.38
C LYS A 10 -8.75 -3.23 21.93
N ILE A 11 -7.64 -3.12 22.66
CA ILE A 11 -6.50 -2.26 22.31
C ILE A 11 -5.79 -2.76 21.03
N LEU A 12 -5.79 -4.07 20.75
CA LEU A 12 -5.24 -4.66 19.52
C LEU A 12 -6.19 -4.53 18.32
N SER A 13 -7.50 -4.65 18.51
CA SER A 13 -8.48 -4.38 17.43
C SER A 13 -8.50 -2.90 17.03
N ASP A 14 -8.26 -1.99 17.97
CA ASP A 14 -8.19 -0.56 17.72
C ASP A 14 -6.91 -0.15 16.96
N LYS A 15 -5.84 -0.96 17.02
CA LYS A 15 -4.62 -0.76 16.21
C LYS A 15 -4.76 -1.27 14.77
N ALA A 16 -5.60 -2.28 14.52
CA ALA A 16 -5.89 -2.76 13.16
C ALA A 16 -6.75 -1.78 12.34
N ALA A 17 -7.35 -0.77 13.00
CA ALA A 17 -7.97 0.37 12.34
C ALA A 17 -6.95 1.38 11.76
N LEU A 18 -5.65 1.22 12.06
CA LEU A 18 -4.56 2.02 11.50
C LEU A 18 -4.16 1.49 10.12
N ILE A 19 -5.07 1.65 9.15
CA ILE A 19 -4.59 2.27 7.91
C ILE A 19 -3.93 3.55 8.39
N PRO A 20 -2.66 3.86 8.07
CA PRO A 20 -2.11 5.17 8.38
C PRO A 20 -3.17 6.17 8.01
N SER A 21 -3.66 6.95 8.98
CA SER A 21 -4.71 7.94 8.76
C SER A 21 -4.36 8.79 7.54
N PHE A 22 -3.06 8.94 7.26
CA PHE A 22 -2.46 9.36 6.01
C PHE A 22 -3.14 8.88 4.70
N LEU A 23 -3.57 7.62 4.57
CA LEU A 23 -4.22 7.07 3.37
C LEU A 23 -5.76 7.20 3.39
N LYS A 24 -6.38 7.32 4.58
CA LYS A 24 -7.86 7.38 4.75
C LYS A 24 -8.39 8.77 5.08
N THR A 25 -7.55 9.69 5.54
CA THR A 25 -7.92 11.09 5.75
C THR A 25 -8.05 11.71 4.36
N LYS A 26 -9.27 12.16 4.05
CA LYS A 26 -9.66 13.02 2.92
C LYS A 26 -8.80 14.30 2.69
N GLY A 27 -7.61 14.41 3.27
CA GLY A 27 -6.74 15.59 3.19
C GLY A 27 -5.36 15.34 2.59
N LEU A 28 -4.79 14.14 2.71
CA LEU A 28 -3.35 14.00 2.49
C LEU A 28 -2.96 13.66 1.04
N PHE A 29 -3.80 12.91 0.31
CA PHE A 29 -3.74 12.88 -1.16
C PHE A 29 -4.28 14.17 -1.81
N ASN A 30 -5.15 14.92 -1.12
CA ASN A 30 -5.67 16.19 -1.65
C ASN A 30 -4.62 17.31 -1.64
N GLN A 31 -3.65 17.27 -0.72
CA GLN A 31 -2.49 18.20 -0.70
C GLN A 31 -1.37 17.80 -1.69
N ALA A 32 -1.34 16.55 -2.17
CA ALA A 32 -0.41 16.13 -3.22
C ALA A 32 -0.85 16.57 -4.64
N ASN A 33 -2.05 17.16 -4.77
CA ASN A 33 -2.57 17.72 -6.02
C ASN A 33 -2.03 19.14 -6.30
N ASP A 34 -0.84 19.47 -5.81
CA ASP A 34 -0.22 20.73 -6.16
C ASP A 34 0.26 20.69 -7.60
N LYS A 35 -0.12 21.72 -8.36
CA LYS A 35 0.31 21.90 -9.73
C LYS A 35 1.81 22.16 -9.70
N ILE A 36 2.61 21.20 -10.17
CA ILE A 36 4.05 21.35 -10.34
C ILE A 36 4.27 22.26 -11.56
N THR A 37 4.98 23.37 -11.37
CA THR A 37 5.31 24.34 -12.42
C THR A 37 6.82 24.38 -12.66
N SER A 38 7.24 24.91 -13.80
CA SER A 38 8.65 25.10 -14.15
C SER A 38 9.00 26.58 -14.19
N ASP A 39 10.10 26.97 -13.55
CA ASP A 39 10.64 28.33 -13.63
C ASP A 39 11.20 28.66 -15.02
N ALA A 40 11.67 27.64 -15.75
CA ALA A 40 12.24 27.80 -17.10
C ALA A 40 11.17 27.87 -18.21
N ASN A 41 9.98 27.32 -17.96
CA ASN A 41 8.86 27.37 -18.90
C ASN A 41 7.55 27.67 -18.15
N PRO A 42 7.11 28.94 -18.11
CA PRO A 42 5.91 29.35 -17.40
C PRO A 42 4.61 28.68 -17.89
N VAL A 43 4.61 28.13 -19.10
CA VAL A 43 3.46 27.43 -19.71
C VAL A 43 3.43 25.95 -19.29
N PHE A 44 4.56 25.40 -18.87
CA PHE A 44 4.64 24.02 -18.43
C PHE A 44 4.01 23.81 -17.05
N TYR A 45 3.12 22.83 -16.94
CA TYR A 45 2.68 22.31 -15.66
C TYR A 45 2.46 20.81 -15.68
N LEU A 46 2.49 20.21 -14.49
CA LEU A 46 2.12 18.83 -14.23
C LEU A 46 1.23 18.77 -12.98
N LYS A 47 0.17 17.96 -13.04
CA LYS A 47 -0.77 17.77 -11.94
C LYS A 47 -1.08 16.28 -11.80
N TYR A 48 -0.98 15.78 -10.58
CA TYR A 48 -1.49 14.47 -10.23
C TYR A 48 -2.99 14.57 -9.91
N ASN A 49 -3.75 13.61 -10.40
CA ASN A 49 -5.18 13.45 -10.17
C ASN A 49 -5.43 11.96 -9.84
N ASP A 50 -6.45 11.66 -9.04
CA ASP A 50 -6.94 10.28 -8.78
C ASP A 50 -5.85 9.27 -8.35
N ILE A 51 -4.99 9.66 -7.41
CA ILE A 51 -3.96 8.76 -6.88
C ILE A 51 -4.63 7.62 -6.11
N ASN A 52 -4.28 6.38 -6.45
CA ASN A 52 -4.80 5.19 -5.81
C ASN A 52 -3.73 4.11 -5.69
N VAL A 53 -3.78 3.35 -4.60
CA VAL A 53 -2.92 2.17 -4.41
C VAL A 53 -3.66 0.96 -4.96
N GLY A 54 -2.97 0.09 -5.70
CA GLY A 54 -3.49 -1.16 -6.23
C GLY A 54 -3.56 -2.28 -5.19
N MET A 55 -3.58 -3.52 -5.68
CA MET A 55 -3.37 -4.73 -4.87
C MET A 55 -1.90 -5.17 -4.94
N PRO A 56 -1.39 -5.91 -3.93
CA PRO A 56 -0.04 -6.47 -3.95
C PRO A 56 0.23 -7.25 -5.23
N SER A 57 1.38 -6.99 -5.82
CA SER A 57 1.84 -7.70 -7.02
C SER A 57 3.36 -7.76 -7.04
N SER A 58 3.91 -8.51 -7.98
CA SER A 58 5.33 -8.40 -8.31
C SER A 58 5.53 -8.35 -9.81
N GLU A 59 6.61 -7.71 -10.21
CA GLU A 59 7.06 -7.71 -11.59
C GLU A 59 8.08 -8.84 -11.74
N GLU A 60 7.72 -9.81 -12.55
CA GLU A 60 8.61 -10.84 -13.06
C GLU A 60 9.24 -10.32 -14.36
N GLY A 61 10.39 -10.86 -14.75
CA GLY A 61 11.10 -10.40 -15.94
C GLY A 61 10.20 -10.38 -17.19
N PHE A 62 10.55 -9.55 -18.17
CA PHE A 62 9.77 -9.35 -19.41
C PHE A 62 8.38 -8.71 -19.22
N ASN A 63 8.23 -7.80 -18.25
CA ASN A 63 6.98 -7.09 -17.95
C ASN A 63 5.81 -8.01 -17.56
N ILE A 64 6.11 -9.18 -16.99
CA ILE A 64 5.08 -10.12 -16.52
C ILE A 64 4.70 -9.72 -15.11
N ILE A 65 3.41 -9.48 -14.86
CA ILE A 65 2.93 -9.09 -13.53
C ILE A 65 2.30 -10.30 -12.85
N ASN A 66 2.83 -10.67 -11.69
CA ASN A 66 2.22 -11.65 -10.80
C ASN A 66 1.34 -10.93 -9.77
N GLU A 67 0.03 -11.03 -9.94
CA GLU A 67 -0.99 -10.38 -9.09
C GLU A 67 -1.39 -11.22 -7.86
N LYS A 68 -0.83 -12.43 -7.69
CA LYS A 68 -1.20 -13.37 -6.62
C LYS A 68 -0.13 -13.50 -5.53
N ILE A 69 0.78 -12.54 -5.44
CA ILE A 69 1.89 -12.62 -4.48
C ILE A 69 1.37 -12.62 -3.04
N THR A 70 1.89 -13.55 -2.23
CA THR A 70 1.60 -13.63 -0.79
C THR A 70 2.75 -13.06 0.04
N PRO A 71 2.51 -12.66 1.31
CA PRO A 71 3.61 -12.23 2.17
C PRO A 71 4.61 -13.37 2.43
N HIS A 72 4.16 -14.62 2.60
CA HIS A 72 5.01 -15.80 2.67
C HIS A 72 5.97 -15.92 1.49
N GLU A 73 5.46 -15.78 0.26
CA GLU A 73 6.30 -15.81 -0.94
C GLU A 73 7.36 -14.69 -0.93
N CYS A 74 6.99 -13.48 -0.52
CA CYS A 74 7.94 -12.37 -0.38
C CYS A 74 9.05 -12.64 0.65
N ARG A 75 8.73 -13.33 1.76
CA ARG A 75 9.73 -13.75 2.75
C ARG A 75 10.74 -14.70 2.13
N LEU A 76 10.27 -15.73 1.41
CA LEU A 76 11.13 -16.76 0.82
C LEU A 76 12.01 -16.26 -0.34
N ARG A 77 11.53 -15.26 -1.09
CA ARG A 77 12.19 -14.77 -2.31
C ARG A 77 13.00 -13.48 -2.10
N ASP A 78 13.20 -13.04 -0.87
CA ASP A 78 13.85 -11.76 -0.54
C ASP A 78 13.20 -10.55 -1.23
N MET A 79 11.87 -10.57 -1.38
CA MET A 79 11.10 -9.51 -2.03
C MET A 79 10.43 -8.57 -1.04
N THR A 80 9.99 -7.42 -1.52
CA THR A 80 9.16 -6.48 -0.76
C THR A 80 7.70 -6.67 -1.11
N TYR A 81 6.88 -7.02 -0.13
CA TYR A 81 5.44 -7.14 -0.29
C TYR A 81 4.82 -5.75 -0.51
N SER A 82 4.50 -5.42 -1.75
CA SER A 82 4.13 -4.07 -2.17
C SER A 82 3.08 -4.06 -3.27
N ALA A 83 2.33 -2.96 -3.38
CA ALA A 83 1.33 -2.72 -4.42
C ALA A 83 1.71 -1.50 -5.28
N PRO A 84 1.36 -1.48 -6.58
CA PRO A 84 1.60 -0.33 -7.43
C PRO A 84 0.75 0.88 -7.02
N ILE A 85 1.29 2.08 -7.17
CA ILE A 85 0.55 3.34 -7.00
C ILE A 85 0.19 3.85 -8.40
N TYR A 86 -1.10 3.88 -8.70
CA TYR A 86 -1.64 4.42 -9.93
C TYR A 86 -2.04 5.88 -9.76
N VAL A 87 -1.82 6.67 -10.79
CA VAL A 87 -2.21 8.08 -10.84
C VAL A 87 -2.63 8.48 -12.25
N ASN A 88 -3.57 9.42 -12.34
CA ASN A 88 -3.86 10.15 -13.56
C ASN A 88 -3.00 11.42 -13.59
N VAL A 89 -2.17 11.57 -14.62
CA VAL A 89 -1.30 12.74 -14.78
C VAL A 89 -1.86 13.66 -15.84
N GLU A 90 -1.99 14.92 -15.50
CA GLU A 90 -2.33 15.99 -16.43
C GLU A 90 -1.13 16.92 -16.60
N TYR A 91 -0.74 17.23 -17.84
CA TYR A 91 0.39 18.11 -18.09
C TYR A 91 0.27 18.87 -19.42
N THR A 92 1.08 19.90 -19.61
CA THR A 92 1.16 20.62 -20.89
C THR A 92 2.32 20.14 -21.75
N ARG A 93 2.05 19.99 -23.06
CA ARG A 93 3.04 19.71 -24.11
C ARG A 93 2.92 20.78 -25.18
N GLY A 94 3.78 21.79 -25.11
CA GLY A 94 3.59 23.03 -25.90
C GLY A 94 2.29 23.72 -25.48
N ASN A 95 1.39 23.97 -26.44
CA ASN A 95 0.08 24.60 -26.19
C ASN A 95 -1.06 23.60 -25.93
N GLN A 96 -0.75 22.30 -25.86
CA GLN A 96 -1.78 21.26 -25.68
C GLN A 96 -1.78 20.74 -24.23
N ARG A 97 -2.99 20.54 -23.69
CA ARG A 97 -3.21 19.84 -22.42
C ARG A 97 -3.33 18.33 -22.68
N VAL A 98 -2.49 17.53 -22.05
CA VAL A 98 -2.44 16.08 -22.18
C VAL A 98 -2.86 15.45 -20.86
N VAL A 99 -3.66 14.38 -20.94
CA VAL A 99 -4.06 13.57 -19.77
C VAL A 99 -3.65 12.13 -20.02
N SER A 100 -2.79 11.61 -19.16
CA SER A 100 -2.37 10.21 -19.11
C SER A 100 -3.03 9.54 -17.92
N LYS A 101 -3.73 8.43 -18.14
CA LYS A 101 -4.49 7.74 -17.08
C LYS A 101 -3.77 6.47 -16.61
N ASN A 102 -3.99 6.11 -15.35
CA ASN A 102 -3.52 4.87 -14.74
C ASN A 102 -2.00 4.63 -14.87
N ILE A 103 -1.21 5.69 -14.72
CA ILE A 103 0.25 5.61 -14.75
C ILE A 103 0.74 5.09 -13.39
N VAL A 104 1.64 4.09 -13.41
CA VAL A 104 2.33 3.63 -12.21
C VAL A 104 3.50 4.56 -11.91
N ILE A 105 3.48 5.21 -10.75
CA ILE A 105 4.56 6.13 -10.32
C ILE A 105 5.51 5.51 -9.28
N GLY A 106 5.17 4.34 -8.76
CA GLY A 106 5.96 3.66 -7.75
C GLY A 106 5.20 2.52 -7.11
N ARG A 107 5.80 1.93 -6.07
CA ARG A 107 5.20 0.84 -5.30
C ARG A 107 5.21 1.19 -3.81
N MET A 108 4.10 0.90 -3.14
CA MET A 108 3.94 1.11 -1.70
C MET A 108 4.02 -0.24 -0.98
N PRO A 109 4.90 -0.40 0.03
CA PRO A 109 4.85 -1.56 0.92
C PRO A 109 3.48 -1.69 1.57
N ILE A 110 2.91 -2.90 1.55
CA ILE A 110 1.60 -3.16 2.13
C ILE A 110 1.78 -3.82 3.50
N MET A 111 1.13 -3.25 4.51
CA MET A 111 1.14 -3.81 5.85
C MET A 111 0.31 -5.09 5.89
N LEU A 112 0.83 -6.14 6.52
CA LEU A 112 0.12 -7.41 6.67
C LEU A 112 -1.17 -7.22 7.45
N ARG A 113 -2.23 -7.86 6.96
CA ARG A 113 -3.63 -7.73 7.45
C ARG A 113 -4.26 -6.34 7.33
N SER A 114 -3.61 -5.37 6.69
CA SER A 114 -4.28 -4.11 6.29
C SER A 114 -5.31 -4.34 5.18
N SER A 115 -6.19 -3.37 4.93
CA SER A 115 -7.27 -3.48 3.92
C SER A 115 -6.81 -3.77 2.48
N ARG A 116 -5.53 -3.58 2.18
CA ARG A 116 -4.92 -3.90 0.87
C ARG A 116 -4.09 -5.19 0.87
N CYS A 117 -3.92 -5.83 2.02
CA CYS A 117 -3.27 -7.13 2.11
C CYS A 117 -4.23 -8.23 1.65
N VAL A 118 -3.70 -9.24 0.94
CA VAL A 118 -4.49 -10.41 0.50
C VAL A 118 -5.06 -11.20 1.67
N LEU A 119 -4.37 -11.18 2.82
CA LEU A 119 -4.78 -11.88 4.04
C LEU A 119 -5.96 -11.22 4.75
N SER A 120 -6.31 -9.97 4.41
CA SER A 120 -7.40 -9.24 5.09
C SER A 120 -8.79 -9.84 4.85
N LYS A 121 -8.92 -10.68 3.82
CA LYS A 121 -10.17 -11.36 3.46
C LYS A 121 -10.20 -12.83 3.89
N LEU A 122 -9.09 -13.33 4.42
CA LEU A 122 -8.99 -14.71 4.90
C LEU A 122 -9.33 -14.72 6.38
N SER A 123 -10.30 -15.53 6.76
CA SER A 123 -10.89 -15.53 8.10
C SER A 123 -10.81 -16.88 8.80
N THR A 124 -10.67 -17.98 8.03
CA THR A 124 -10.59 -19.33 8.60
C THR A 124 -9.15 -19.81 8.72
N GLU A 125 -8.92 -20.79 9.61
CA GLU A 125 -7.61 -21.40 9.75
C GLU A 125 -7.18 -22.14 8.48
N GLU A 126 -8.12 -22.77 7.78
CA GLU A 126 -7.86 -23.48 6.52
C GLU A 126 -7.41 -22.51 5.41
N GLU A 127 -8.08 -21.37 5.26
CA GLU A 127 -7.70 -20.33 4.30
C GLU A 127 -6.28 -19.80 4.56
N MET A 128 -5.96 -19.57 5.83
CA MET A 128 -4.64 -19.11 6.26
C MET A 128 -3.57 -20.19 6.03
N ALA A 129 -3.88 -21.46 6.29
CA ALA A 129 -3.00 -22.58 6.01
C ALA A 129 -2.70 -22.72 4.51
N HIS A 130 -3.71 -22.58 3.65
CA HIS A 130 -3.51 -22.57 2.19
C HIS A 130 -2.63 -21.41 1.71
N ALA A 131 -2.65 -20.28 2.41
CA ALA A 131 -1.78 -19.14 2.15
C ALA A 131 -0.38 -19.28 2.77
N SER A 132 -0.09 -20.36 3.49
CA SER A 132 1.15 -20.56 4.27
C SER A 132 1.38 -19.47 5.32
N GLU A 133 0.31 -19.00 5.95
CA GLU A 133 0.31 -17.95 6.97
C GLU A 133 -0.34 -18.44 8.27
N CYS A 134 0.09 -17.88 9.40
CA CYS A 134 -0.47 -18.23 10.70
C CYS A 134 -1.80 -17.49 10.95
N PRO A 135 -2.91 -18.19 11.29
CA PRO A 135 -4.18 -17.53 11.63
C PRO A 135 -4.08 -16.67 12.89
N TYR A 136 -3.11 -16.95 13.76
CA TYR A 136 -2.84 -16.20 14.99
C TYR A 136 -1.82 -15.05 14.83
N ASP A 137 -1.26 -14.86 13.63
CA ASP A 137 -0.38 -13.72 13.36
C ASP A 137 -1.16 -12.41 13.49
N PRO A 138 -0.80 -11.48 14.40
CA PRO A 138 -1.53 -10.22 14.54
C PRO A 138 -1.44 -9.31 13.29
N GLY A 139 -0.43 -9.49 12.42
CA GLY A 139 -0.13 -8.56 11.34
C GLY A 139 0.44 -7.23 11.86
N GLY A 140 0.26 -6.15 11.10
CA GLY A 140 0.70 -4.81 11.52
C GLY A 140 2.16 -4.47 11.23
N TYR A 141 2.85 -5.30 10.45
CA TYR A 141 4.23 -5.10 10.01
C TYR A 141 4.34 -5.25 8.49
N PHE A 142 5.53 -4.99 7.95
CA PHE A 142 5.83 -5.05 6.52
C PHE A 142 6.85 -6.14 6.23
N VAL A 143 6.77 -6.77 5.06
CA VAL A 143 7.84 -7.62 4.51
C VAL A 143 8.63 -6.79 3.50
N VAL A 144 9.90 -6.52 3.80
CA VAL A 144 10.81 -5.69 3.00
C VAL A 144 12.09 -6.47 2.75
N ARG A 145 12.38 -6.78 1.48
CA ARG A 145 13.53 -7.61 1.09
C ARG A 145 13.61 -8.90 1.91
N GLY A 146 12.51 -9.64 1.97
CA GLY A 146 12.39 -10.89 2.73
C GLY A 146 12.25 -10.73 4.25
N SER A 147 12.61 -9.57 4.80
CA SER A 147 12.64 -9.35 6.25
C SER A 147 11.37 -8.67 6.77
N GLU A 148 10.91 -9.10 7.95
CA GLU A 148 9.82 -8.43 8.66
C GLU A 148 10.31 -7.15 9.34
N LYS A 149 9.57 -6.05 9.14
CA LYS A 149 9.90 -4.73 9.66
C LYS A 149 8.67 -4.10 10.29
N VAL A 150 8.79 -3.71 11.54
CA VAL A 150 7.81 -2.88 12.24
C VAL A 150 8.22 -1.42 12.06
N GLY A 151 7.32 -0.60 11.53
CA GLY A 151 7.55 0.84 11.41
C GLY A 151 7.51 1.48 12.79
N MET A 152 8.67 1.67 13.43
CA MET A 152 8.75 2.27 14.77
C MET A 152 8.33 3.76 14.80
N ASN A 153 8.30 4.45 13.65
CA ASN A 153 7.99 5.88 13.53
C ASN A 153 6.90 6.18 12.46
N PHE A 154 5.75 5.52 12.56
CA PHE A 154 4.50 6.02 11.95
C PHE A 154 3.45 6.35 13.02
N ILE A 155 3.92 6.71 14.21
CA ILE A 155 3.12 7.31 15.26
C ILE A 155 3.22 8.83 15.01
N PHE A 156 2.07 9.44 14.73
CA PHE A 156 1.91 10.89 14.55
C PHE A 156 2.40 11.69 15.77
#